data_AF-A0A932NMR3-F1
#
_entry.id   AF-A0A932NMR3-F1
#
_cell.length_a   1.000
_cell.length_b   1.000
_cell.length_c   1.000
_cell.angle_alpha   90.00
_cell.angle_beta   90.00
_cell.angle_gamma   90.00
#
_symmetry.space_group_name_H-M   'P 1'
#
loop_
_entity.id
_entity.type
_entity.pdbx_description
1 polymer ?
#
loop_
_entity_poly.entity_id
_entity_poly.type
_entity_poly.pdbx_seq_one_letter_code
_entity_poly.pdbx_strand_id
1 'polypeptide(L)'
;MVDDDQECLELACIALTAAGFAVEGLSDPRLLFERLGAGTPDVVVLDRHMPGDSGDMLAAKLRAAFGPHRPPVLLWTADAGRGIEAGLLSGLVAEVIVKGLQGVDVLVQQAINHAGWDHVGPGLMYRRRDGRLLHGGRTSRPLTEREVDFVYQLAAAGAAGVGRTQAKLLLLEPGASESSNTLLNQVIARFKRKLPTTLRRILVTVRGKGLRLDL
;
A
#
# COMPACT_ATOMS: atom_id res chain seq x y z
N MET A 1 -10.89 7.65 1.09
CA MET A 1 -10.87 8.82 0.21
C MET A 1 -12.23 9.47 0.28
N VAL A 2 -12.29 10.79 0.31
CA VAL A 2 -13.54 11.55 0.32
C VAL A 2 -13.47 12.59 -0.79
N ASP A 3 -14.42 12.58 -1.73
CA ASP A 3 -14.49 13.51 -2.86
C ASP A 3 -15.93 13.49 -3.39
N ASP A 4 -16.61 14.64 -3.44
CA ASP A 4 -18.01 14.72 -3.90
C ASP A 4 -18.14 14.62 -5.43
N ASP A 5 -17.05 14.86 -6.15
CA ASP A 5 -16.95 14.56 -7.57
C ASP A 5 -16.75 13.05 -7.78
N GLN A 6 -17.82 12.39 -8.24
CA GLN A 6 -17.86 10.93 -8.44
C GLN A 6 -16.81 10.44 -9.46
N GLU A 7 -16.53 11.20 -10.51
CA GLU A 7 -15.55 10.79 -11.54
C GLU A 7 -14.12 10.86 -10.97
N CYS A 8 -13.81 11.94 -10.25
CA CYS A 8 -12.53 12.09 -9.55
C CYS A 8 -12.34 11.00 -8.47
N LEU A 9 -13.40 10.71 -7.70
CA LEU A 9 -13.40 9.68 -6.67
C LEU A 9 -13.10 8.30 -7.26
N GLU A 10 -13.82 7.91 -8.31
CA GLU A 10 -13.66 6.60 -8.96
C GLU A 10 -12.26 6.44 -9.53
N LEU A 11 -11.75 7.43 -10.26
CA LEU A 11 -10.42 7.38 -10.88
C LEU A 11 -9.31 7.19 -9.84
N ALA A 12 -9.33 8.00 -8.78
CA ALA A 12 -8.32 7.92 -7.73
C ALA A 12 -8.43 6.63 -6.90
N CYS A 13 -9.66 6.16 -6.62
CA CYS A 13 -9.89 4.86 -5.97
C CYS A 13 -9.32 3.70 -6.80
N ILE A 14 -9.51 3.70 -8.12
CA ILE A 14 -8.94 2.70 -9.02
C ILE A 14 -7.42 2.72 -8.93
N ALA A 15 -6.79 3.89 -9.03
CA ALA A 15 -5.33 4.02 -9.00
C ALA A 15 -4.72 3.57 -7.66
N LEU A 16 -5.28 4.01 -6.54
CA LEU A 16 -4.84 3.59 -5.20
C LEU A 16 -5.04 2.08 -4.98
N THR A 17 -6.14 1.52 -5.48
CA THR A 17 -6.40 0.06 -5.40
C THR A 17 -5.40 -0.72 -6.25
N ALA A 18 -5.09 -0.24 -7.46
CA ALA A 18 -4.09 -0.82 -8.34
C ALA A 18 -2.68 -0.77 -7.74
N ALA A 19 -2.38 0.27 -6.95
CA ALA A 19 -1.16 0.34 -6.17
C ALA A 19 -1.13 -0.69 -5.02
N GLY A 20 -2.28 -1.23 -4.59
CA GLY A 20 -2.37 -2.31 -3.62
C GLY A 20 -3.08 -1.93 -2.32
N PHE A 21 -3.53 -0.68 -2.17
CA PHE A 21 -4.31 -0.25 -1.00
C PHE A 21 -5.70 -0.91 -0.95
N ALA A 22 -6.23 -1.06 0.27
CA ALA A 22 -7.66 -1.21 0.47
C ALA A 22 -8.24 0.21 0.55
N VAL A 23 -9.09 0.59 -0.40
CA VAL A 23 -9.62 1.95 -0.49
C VAL A 23 -11.12 1.93 -0.23
N GLU A 24 -11.55 2.75 0.70
CA GLU A 24 -12.97 3.10 0.88
C GLU A 24 -13.17 4.53 0.34
N GLY A 25 -14.02 4.67 -0.67
CA GLY A 25 -14.40 5.94 -1.27
C GLY A 25 -15.73 6.44 -0.71
N LEU A 26 -15.82 7.72 -0.37
CA LEU A 26 -17.02 8.37 0.14
C LEU A 26 -17.29 9.63 -0.68
N SER A 27 -18.46 9.72 -1.31
CA SER A 27 -18.89 10.96 -1.98
C SER A 27 -19.62 11.94 -1.06
N ASP A 28 -20.04 11.47 0.13
CA ASP A 28 -20.62 12.33 1.16
C ASP A 28 -19.63 12.52 2.32
N PRO A 29 -19.11 13.76 2.52
CA PRO A 29 -18.14 14.03 3.58
C PRO A 29 -18.67 13.75 5.00
N ARG A 30 -19.99 13.79 5.19
CA ARG A 30 -20.63 13.57 6.51
C ARG A 30 -20.46 12.15 7.01
N LEU A 31 -20.25 11.18 6.12
CA LEU A 31 -20.07 9.77 6.46
C LEU A 31 -18.67 9.46 6.99
N LEU A 32 -17.69 10.37 6.85
CA LEU A 32 -16.29 10.09 7.20
C LEU A 32 -16.12 9.56 8.63
N PHE A 33 -16.66 10.26 9.63
CA PHE A 33 -16.48 9.87 11.03
C PHE A 33 -17.28 8.64 11.44
N GLU A 34 -18.42 8.39 10.79
CA GLU A 34 -19.17 7.13 10.95
C GLU A 34 -18.34 5.94 10.45
N ARG A 35 -17.68 6.10 9.29
CA ARG A 35 -16.92 5.03 8.63
C ARG A 35 -15.54 4.77 9.24
N LEU A 36 -14.91 5.78 9.85
CA LEU A 36 -13.62 5.58 10.53
C LEU A 36 -13.71 4.55 11.68
N GLY A 37 -14.88 4.35 12.29
CA GLY A 37 -15.12 3.30 13.28
C GLY A 37 -14.05 3.24 14.38
N ALA A 38 -13.64 2.02 14.77
CA ALA A 38 -12.60 1.78 15.79
C ALA A 38 -11.17 1.67 15.22
N GLY A 39 -10.98 1.79 13.89
CA GLY A 39 -9.69 1.55 13.23
C GLY A 39 -9.21 2.78 12.47
N THR A 40 -8.02 3.29 12.81
CA THR A 40 -7.43 4.40 12.05
C THR A 40 -6.86 3.91 10.72
N PRO A 41 -7.26 4.48 9.56
CA PRO A 41 -6.66 4.13 8.27
C PRO A 41 -5.17 4.51 8.23
N ASP A 42 -4.40 3.89 7.32
CA ASP A 42 -2.98 4.24 7.14
C ASP A 42 -2.79 5.65 6.55
N VAL A 43 -3.74 6.12 5.73
CA VAL A 43 -3.80 7.45 5.07
C VAL A 43 -5.27 7.84 4.84
N VAL A 44 -5.59 9.13 4.97
CA VAL A 44 -6.86 9.71 4.53
C VAL A 44 -6.58 10.66 3.36
N VAL A 45 -7.40 10.59 2.31
CA VAL A 45 -7.36 11.52 1.17
C VAL A 45 -8.67 12.28 1.15
N LEU A 46 -8.62 13.61 1.11
CA LEU A 46 -9.78 14.49 1.16
C LEU A 46 -9.77 15.45 -0.02
N ASP A 47 -10.88 15.57 -0.73
CA ASP A 47 -11.12 16.72 -1.58
C ASP A 47 -11.17 18.00 -0.76
N ARG A 48 -10.64 19.10 -1.30
CA ARG A 48 -10.64 20.38 -0.61
C ARG A 48 -12.03 21.03 -0.61
N HIS A 49 -12.74 20.99 -1.74
CA HIS A 49 -13.89 21.82 -2.02
C HIS A 49 -15.17 20.99 -2.14
N MET A 50 -15.67 20.50 -1.00
CA MET A 50 -16.92 19.76 -0.93
C MET A 50 -18.06 20.62 -0.34
N PRO A 51 -19.33 20.38 -0.72
CA PRO A 51 -20.48 20.98 -0.09
C PRO A 51 -20.58 20.64 1.41
N GLY A 52 -20.81 21.66 2.24
CA GLY A 52 -20.91 21.49 3.68
C GLY A 52 -19.54 21.46 4.35
N ASP A 53 -19.08 20.27 4.77
CA ASP A 53 -17.77 20.11 5.41
C ASP A 53 -16.67 20.06 4.35
N SER A 54 -15.85 21.10 4.29
CA SER A 54 -14.67 21.15 3.41
C SER A 54 -13.53 20.23 3.89
N GLY A 55 -12.60 19.91 2.99
CA GLY A 55 -11.47 19.02 3.30
C GLY A 55 -10.59 19.53 4.45
N ASP A 56 -10.40 20.85 4.55
CA ASP A 56 -9.67 21.49 5.64
C ASP A 56 -10.40 21.40 6.99
N MET A 57 -11.74 21.53 7.00
CA MET A 57 -12.55 21.34 8.20
C MET A 57 -12.49 19.88 8.68
N LEU A 58 -12.58 18.92 7.77
CA LEU A 58 -12.46 17.49 8.08
C LEU A 58 -11.05 17.14 8.59
N ALA A 59 -10.00 17.72 7.99
CA ALA A 59 -8.62 17.56 8.48
C ALA A 59 -8.46 18.06 9.92
N ALA A 60 -9.05 19.21 10.27
CA ALA A 60 -9.04 19.71 11.65
C ALA A 60 -9.78 18.77 12.62
N LYS A 61 -10.96 18.28 12.24
CA LYS A 61 -11.72 17.30 13.04
C LYS A 61 -10.95 15.99 13.24
N LEU A 62 -10.25 15.50 12.22
CA LEU A 62 -9.37 14.32 12.32
C LEU A 62 -8.22 14.53 13.31
N ARG A 63 -7.60 15.71 13.31
CA ARG A 63 -6.52 16.03 14.26
C ARG A 63 -7.04 16.13 15.69
N ALA A 64 -8.24 16.66 15.90
CA ALA A 64 -8.89 16.68 17.22
C ALA A 64 -9.22 15.26 17.72
N ALA A 65 -9.64 14.35 16.83
CA ALA A 65 -10.02 12.98 17.20
C ALA A 65 -8.84 12.03 17.42
N PHE A 66 -7.77 12.14 16.61
CA PHE A 66 -6.68 11.15 16.58
C PHE A 66 -5.29 11.72 16.90
N GLY A 67 -5.17 13.03 17.11
CA GLY A 67 -3.91 13.70 17.39
C GLY A 67 -3.10 14.06 16.13
N PRO A 68 -1.87 14.57 16.31
CA PRO A 68 -1.14 15.27 15.24
C PRO A 68 -0.50 14.35 14.19
N HIS A 69 -0.32 13.06 14.48
CA HIS A 69 0.56 12.19 13.67
C HIS A 69 -0.15 11.12 12.84
N ARG A 70 -1.34 10.67 13.25
CA ARG A 70 -2.07 9.60 12.54
C ARG A 70 -3.58 9.88 12.57
N PRO A 71 -4.31 9.59 11.49
CA PRO A 71 -3.79 9.25 10.16
C PRO A 71 -3.17 10.48 9.45
N PRO A 72 -2.15 10.30 8.59
CA PRO A 72 -1.72 11.36 7.68
C PRO A 72 -2.88 11.68 6.73
N VAL A 73 -3.03 12.96 6.40
CA VAL A 73 -4.12 13.47 5.56
C VAL A 73 -3.50 14.08 4.31
N LEU A 74 -3.89 13.60 3.13
CA LEU A 74 -3.51 14.17 1.85
C LEU A 74 -4.70 14.96 1.30
N LEU A 75 -4.47 16.20 0.91
CA LEU A 75 -5.50 17.02 0.27
C LEU A 75 -5.43 16.80 -1.25
N TRP A 76 -6.58 16.62 -1.88
CA TRP A 76 -6.76 16.41 -3.31
C TRP A 76 -7.58 17.59 -3.84
N THR A 77 -7.07 18.40 -4.78
CA THR A 77 -7.67 19.71 -5.09
C THR A 77 -7.56 20.09 -6.56
N ALA A 78 -8.61 20.66 -7.15
CA ALA A 78 -8.55 21.16 -8.53
C ALA A 78 -7.77 22.49 -8.65
N ASP A 79 -7.62 23.22 -7.54
CA ASP A 79 -6.86 24.47 -7.50
C ASP A 79 -5.36 24.19 -7.35
N ALA A 80 -4.57 24.81 -8.22
CA ALA A 80 -3.13 24.61 -8.38
C ALA A 80 -2.27 25.78 -7.84
N GLY A 81 -2.86 26.77 -7.15
CA GLY A 81 -2.10 27.91 -6.61
C GLY A 81 -2.62 28.45 -5.28
N ARG A 82 -1.90 29.33 -4.57
CA ARG A 82 -0.47 29.66 -4.59
C ARG A 82 -0.02 29.83 -3.13
N GLY A 83 0.17 28.73 -2.44
CA GLY A 83 0.87 28.75 -1.14
C GLY A 83 1.45 27.40 -0.75
N ILE A 84 1.09 26.34 -1.49
CA ILE A 84 1.32 24.90 -1.26
C ILE A 84 1.62 24.52 0.19
N GLU A 85 0.67 24.80 1.09
CA GLU A 85 -0.50 25.69 0.97
C GLU A 85 -1.00 25.90 2.39
N ALA A 86 -0.84 27.07 3.02
CA ALA A 86 0.49 27.55 3.35
C ALA A 86 0.96 26.83 4.64
N GLY A 87 2.13 26.17 4.57
CA GLY A 87 2.70 25.35 5.65
C GLY A 87 2.14 23.92 5.77
N LEU A 88 1.48 23.41 4.72
CA LEU A 88 0.65 22.20 4.72
C LEU A 88 -0.54 22.35 5.69
N LEU A 89 -1.38 23.36 5.41
CA LEU A 89 -2.49 23.86 6.23
C LEU A 89 -2.19 23.75 7.74
N SER A 90 -1.04 24.34 8.11
CA SER A 90 -0.33 24.38 9.40
C SER A 90 -0.31 23.09 10.23
N GLY A 91 0.07 21.96 9.61
CA GLY A 91 0.29 20.67 10.27
C GLY A 91 -0.95 19.78 10.35
N LEU A 92 -2.08 20.26 9.81
CA LEU A 92 -3.28 19.45 9.70
C LEU A 92 -3.16 18.42 8.57
N VAL A 93 -2.51 18.77 7.46
CA VAL A 93 -2.32 17.88 6.32
C VAL A 93 -0.84 17.56 6.11
N ALA A 94 -0.58 16.42 5.49
CA ALA A 94 0.76 15.95 5.16
C ALA A 94 1.18 16.38 3.75
N GLU A 95 0.23 16.43 2.81
CA GLU A 95 0.49 16.82 1.41
C GLU A 95 -0.74 17.52 0.82
N VAL A 96 -0.51 18.32 -0.23
CA VAL A 96 -1.55 18.89 -1.10
C VAL A 96 -1.23 18.50 -2.54
N ILE A 97 -2.18 17.89 -3.22
CA ILE A 97 -2.01 17.30 -4.54
C ILE A 97 -3.07 17.84 -5.47
N VAL A 98 -2.63 18.33 -6.63
CA VAL A 98 -3.51 18.89 -7.66
C VAL A 98 -4.15 17.75 -8.46
N LYS A 99 -5.47 17.81 -8.66
CA LYS A 99 -6.22 16.83 -9.47
C LYS A 99 -5.80 16.88 -10.93
N GLY A 100 -5.93 15.73 -11.59
CA GLY A 100 -5.60 15.55 -13.00
C GLY A 100 -4.79 14.29 -13.23
N LEU A 101 -4.56 13.93 -14.48
CA LEU A 101 -3.89 12.66 -14.83
C LEU A 101 -2.51 12.52 -14.16
N GLN A 102 -1.68 13.57 -14.20
CA GLN A 102 -0.39 13.57 -13.50
C GLN A 102 -0.53 13.61 -11.97
N GLY A 103 -1.61 14.20 -11.47
CA GLY A 103 -1.92 14.27 -10.04
C GLY A 103 -2.19 12.90 -9.44
N VAL A 104 -2.82 11.98 -10.20
CA VAL A 104 -3.15 10.63 -9.72
C VAL A 104 -1.87 9.85 -9.37
N ASP A 105 -0.85 9.94 -10.20
CA ASP A 105 0.44 9.27 -9.94
C ASP A 105 1.11 9.85 -8.69
N VAL A 106 1.07 11.18 -8.52
CA VAL A 106 1.57 11.85 -7.32
C VAL A 106 0.79 11.41 -6.07
N LEU A 107 -0.55 11.32 -6.17
CA LEU A 107 -1.41 10.87 -5.08
C LEU A 107 -1.05 9.46 -4.62
N VAL A 108 -0.89 8.54 -5.58
CA VAL A 108 -0.46 7.17 -5.28
C VAL A 108 0.89 7.18 -4.58
N GLN A 109 1.87 7.89 -5.13
CA GLN A 109 3.21 7.93 -4.54
C GLN A 109 3.23 8.51 -3.12
N GLN A 110 2.47 9.58 -2.86
CA GLN A 110 2.41 10.18 -1.53
C GLN A 110 1.64 9.30 -0.53
N ALA A 111 0.58 8.62 -0.97
CA ALA A 111 -0.12 7.64 -0.12
C ALA A 111 0.84 6.52 0.31
N ILE A 112 1.67 6.01 -0.60
CA ILE A 112 2.71 5.00 -0.32
C ILE A 112 3.68 5.51 0.75
N ASN A 113 4.26 6.68 0.52
CA ASN A 113 5.26 7.28 1.39
C ASN A 113 4.72 7.51 2.81
N HIS A 114 3.55 8.13 2.94
CA HIS A 114 3.00 8.50 4.25
C HIS A 114 2.45 7.31 5.06
N ALA A 115 2.00 6.26 4.37
CA ALA A 115 1.65 4.98 4.98
C ALA A 115 2.90 4.17 5.43
N GLY A 116 4.09 4.57 4.98
CA GLY A 116 5.36 3.92 5.26
C GLY A 116 5.55 2.63 4.47
N TRP A 117 5.02 2.56 3.26
CA TRP A 117 5.20 1.44 2.34
C TRP A 117 6.35 1.73 1.37
N ASP A 118 7.11 0.70 1.02
CA ASP A 118 8.09 0.67 -0.04
C ASP A 118 7.48 -0.08 -1.23
N HIS A 119 7.61 0.46 -2.44
CA HIS A 119 7.16 -0.23 -3.66
C HIS A 119 8.09 -1.42 -3.95
N VAL A 120 7.50 -2.60 -4.17
CA VAL A 120 8.23 -3.84 -4.50
C VAL A 120 7.98 -4.24 -5.95
N GLY A 121 6.74 -4.10 -6.41
CA GLY A 121 6.31 -4.42 -7.77
C GLY A 121 4.84 -4.04 -7.97
N PRO A 122 4.26 -4.29 -9.16
CA PRO A 122 2.86 -3.98 -9.45
C PRO A 122 1.90 -4.41 -8.33
N GLY A 123 1.21 -3.46 -7.70
CA GLY A 123 0.26 -3.74 -6.61
C GLY A 123 0.85 -4.35 -5.34
N LEU A 124 2.17 -4.48 -5.23
CA LEU A 124 2.89 -5.14 -4.14
C LEU A 124 3.82 -4.17 -3.42
N MET A 125 3.61 -4.07 -2.11
CA MET A 125 4.36 -3.18 -1.24
C MET A 125 4.92 -3.91 -0.03
N TYR A 126 5.96 -3.35 0.56
CA TYR A 126 6.60 -3.84 1.78
C TYR A 126 6.74 -2.72 2.80
N ARG A 127 6.56 -3.00 4.08
CA ARG A 127 6.74 -2.02 5.16
C ARG A 127 7.75 -2.53 6.17
N ARG A 128 8.90 -1.85 6.23
CA ARG A 128 10.04 -2.22 7.07
C ARG A 128 9.72 -2.25 8.55
N ARG A 129 8.95 -1.27 9.05
CA ARG A 129 8.68 -1.12 10.49
C ARG A 129 8.01 -2.33 11.14
N ASP A 130 7.21 -3.09 10.38
CA ASP A 130 6.48 -4.26 10.88
C ASP A 130 6.73 -5.54 10.06
N GLY A 131 7.63 -5.47 9.07
CA GLY A 131 8.02 -6.58 8.23
C GLY A 131 6.88 -7.13 7.37
N ARG A 132 5.86 -6.33 7.02
CA ARG A 132 4.67 -6.82 6.31
C ARG A 132 4.69 -6.46 4.84
N LEU A 133 4.07 -7.32 4.04
CA LEU A 133 3.68 -7.02 2.66
C LEU A 133 2.23 -6.53 2.62
N LEU A 134 1.91 -5.69 1.65
CA LEU A 134 0.56 -5.32 1.26
C LEU A 134 0.35 -5.68 -0.21
N HIS A 135 -0.76 -6.37 -0.51
CA HIS A 135 -1.17 -6.64 -1.88
C HIS A 135 -2.69 -6.81 -1.94
N GLY A 136 -3.36 -6.13 -2.88
CA GLY A 136 -4.81 -6.16 -3.03
C GLY A 136 -5.55 -5.89 -1.72
N GLY A 137 -5.11 -4.89 -0.96
CA GLY A 137 -5.73 -4.45 0.29
C GLY A 137 -5.55 -5.37 1.49
N ARG A 138 -4.71 -6.42 1.38
CA ARG A 138 -4.47 -7.37 2.48
C ARG A 138 -3.00 -7.40 2.89
N THR A 139 -2.77 -7.38 4.19
CA THR A 139 -1.43 -7.46 4.75
C THR A 139 -1.01 -8.89 5.06
N SER A 140 0.30 -9.14 4.98
CA SER A 140 0.89 -10.42 5.38
C SER A 140 1.06 -10.51 6.90
N ARG A 141 1.41 -11.69 7.40
CA ARG A 141 2.16 -11.80 8.67
C ARG A 141 3.57 -11.21 8.49
N PRO A 142 4.29 -10.83 9.56
CA PRO A 142 5.68 -10.37 9.43
C PRO A 142 6.58 -11.42 8.74
N LEU A 143 7.40 -10.94 7.81
CA LEU A 143 8.41 -11.70 7.08
C LEU A 143 9.79 -11.52 7.73
N THR A 144 10.66 -12.50 7.55
CA THR A 144 12.10 -12.35 7.85
C THR A 144 12.79 -11.59 6.73
N GLU A 145 13.98 -11.03 6.98
CA GLU A 145 14.78 -10.34 5.94
C GLU A 145 14.99 -11.20 4.70
N ARG A 146 15.34 -12.48 4.89
CA ARG A 146 15.45 -13.48 3.84
C ARG A 146 14.18 -13.70 3.01
N GLU A 147 13.03 -13.73 3.68
CA GLU A 147 11.74 -13.85 2.98
C GLU A 147 11.41 -12.57 2.21
N VAL A 148 11.78 -11.41 2.73
CA VAL A 148 11.63 -10.12 2.04
C VAL A 148 12.52 -10.07 0.81
N ASP A 149 13.80 -10.42 0.93
CA ASP A 149 14.73 -10.50 -0.22
C ASP A 149 14.20 -11.45 -1.30
N PHE A 150 13.66 -12.60 -0.89
CA PHE A 150 13.02 -13.54 -1.82
C PHE A 150 11.83 -12.92 -2.56
N VAL A 151 11.02 -12.08 -1.90
CA VAL A 151 9.89 -11.38 -2.51
C VAL A 151 10.38 -10.31 -3.50
N TYR A 152 11.40 -9.53 -3.16
CA TYR A 152 12.00 -8.57 -4.10
C TYR A 152 12.54 -9.27 -5.34
N GLN A 153 13.21 -10.41 -5.18
CA GLN A 153 13.72 -11.20 -6.30
C GLN A 153 12.60 -11.79 -7.16
N LEU A 154 11.49 -12.21 -6.55
CA LEU A 154 10.29 -12.66 -7.28
C LEU A 154 9.67 -11.52 -8.10
N ALA A 155 9.53 -10.33 -7.51
CA ALA A 155 8.97 -9.18 -8.20
C ALA A 155 9.86 -8.71 -9.35
N ALA A 156 11.18 -8.64 -9.14
CA ALA A 156 12.15 -8.26 -10.16
C ALA A 156 12.24 -9.27 -11.31
N ALA A 157 12.09 -10.57 -11.02
CA ALA A 157 12.12 -11.62 -12.04
C ALA A 157 10.83 -11.70 -12.89
N GLY A 158 9.72 -11.14 -12.40
CA GLY A 158 8.41 -11.18 -13.07
C GLY A 158 8.06 -12.60 -13.57
N ALA A 159 7.72 -12.70 -14.86
CA ALA A 159 7.33 -13.96 -15.48
C ALA A 159 8.44 -15.03 -15.51
N ALA A 160 9.72 -14.64 -15.47
CA ALA A 160 10.83 -15.60 -15.43
C ALA A 160 10.89 -16.36 -14.10
N GLY A 161 10.51 -15.70 -13.01
CA GLY A 161 10.51 -16.25 -11.67
C GLY A 161 11.90 -16.50 -11.08
N VAL A 162 11.90 -16.94 -9.83
CA VAL A 162 13.10 -17.31 -9.06
C VAL A 162 13.27 -18.81 -9.06
N GLY A 163 14.44 -19.25 -9.54
CA GLY A 163 14.81 -20.66 -9.63
C GLY A 163 14.99 -21.35 -8.27
N ARG A 164 14.97 -22.69 -8.23
CA ARG A 164 15.15 -23.43 -6.97
C ARG A 164 16.48 -23.16 -6.27
N THR A 165 17.58 -23.07 -7.03
CA THR A 165 18.91 -22.77 -6.47
C THR A 165 18.92 -21.41 -5.77
N GLN A 166 18.39 -20.39 -6.44
CA GLN A 166 18.26 -19.05 -5.87
C GLN A 166 17.31 -19.03 -4.66
N ALA A 167 16.19 -19.76 -4.72
CA ALA A 167 15.27 -19.89 -3.59
C ALA A 167 15.94 -20.56 -2.37
N LYS A 168 16.85 -21.52 -2.56
CA LYS A 168 17.64 -22.09 -1.44
C LYS A 168 18.52 -21.02 -0.81
N LEU A 169 19.28 -20.28 -1.62
CA LEU A 169 20.20 -19.23 -1.15
C LEU A 169 19.48 -18.14 -0.36
N LEU A 170 18.28 -17.77 -0.80
CA LEU A 170 17.51 -16.69 -0.18
C LEU A 170 16.70 -17.13 1.03
N LEU A 171 16.15 -18.35 1.04
CA LEU A 171 15.22 -18.79 2.08
C LEU A 171 15.82 -19.70 3.16
N LEU A 172 16.96 -20.35 2.89
CA LEU A 172 17.61 -21.24 3.85
C LEU A 172 18.75 -20.54 4.59
N GLU A 173 19.02 -20.98 5.82
CA GLU A 173 20.20 -20.53 6.56
C GLU A 173 21.49 -21.05 5.91
N PRO A 174 22.59 -20.27 5.94
CA PRO A 174 23.91 -20.75 5.53
C PRO A 174 24.28 -22.03 6.28
N GLY A 175 24.74 -23.05 5.55
CA GLY A 175 25.10 -24.35 6.13
C GLY A 175 23.94 -25.35 6.29
N ALA A 176 22.70 -24.97 5.96
CA ALA A 176 21.64 -25.95 5.77
C ALA A 176 22.03 -26.91 4.63
N SER A 177 21.99 -28.23 4.88
CA SER A 177 22.38 -29.26 3.91
C SER A 177 21.82 -28.98 2.51
N GLU A 178 22.70 -28.84 1.52
CA GLU A 178 22.36 -28.56 0.12
C GLU A 178 21.37 -29.57 -0.48
N SER A 179 21.28 -30.76 0.12
CA SER A 179 20.52 -31.90 -0.39
C SER A 179 19.03 -31.92 -0.03
N SER A 180 18.54 -31.09 0.90
CA SER A 180 17.14 -31.24 1.36
C SER A 180 16.15 -30.38 0.56
N ASN A 181 15.76 -30.86 -0.62
CA ASN A 181 14.57 -30.38 -1.33
C ASN A 181 13.31 -30.40 -0.43
N THR A 182 13.25 -31.34 0.51
CA THR A 182 12.22 -31.42 1.56
C THR A 182 12.21 -30.19 2.46
N LEU A 183 13.38 -29.73 2.93
CA LEU A 183 13.49 -28.54 3.78
C LEU A 183 13.05 -27.28 3.03
N LEU A 184 13.52 -27.11 1.79
CA LEU A 184 13.09 -25.99 0.94
C LEU A 184 11.56 -25.99 0.75
N ASN A 185 10.96 -27.15 0.47
CA ASN A 185 9.51 -27.26 0.31
C ASN A 185 8.76 -26.87 1.60
N GLN A 186 9.26 -27.28 2.78
CA GLN A 186 8.67 -26.90 4.06
C GLN A 186 8.80 -25.40 4.35
N VAL A 187 9.95 -24.79 4.02
CA VAL A 187 10.16 -23.34 4.16
C VAL A 187 9.25 -22.56 3.21
N ILE A 188 9.17 -22.96 1.94
CA ILE A 188 8.22 -22.35 0.97
C ILE A 188 6.79 -22.48 1.48
N ALA A 189 6.39 -23.63 2.02
CA ALA A 189 5.04 -23.83 2.56
C ALA A 189 4.76 -22.95 3.79
N ARG A 190 5.75 -22.68 4.64
CA ARG A 190 5.65 -21.72 5.75
C ARG A 190 5.55 -20.29 5.24
N PHE A 191 6.43 -19.89 4.33
CA PHE A 191 6.44 -18.59 3.67
C PHE A 191 5.08 -18.29 3.02
N LYS A 192 4.55 -19.21 2.19
CA LYS A 192 3.24 -19.06 1.53
C LYS A 192 2.08 -18.87 2.51
N ARG A 193 2.16 -19.38 3.74
CA ARG A 193 1.14 -19.19 4.79
C ARG A 193 1.19 -17.81 5.43
N LYS A 194 2.31 -17.09 5.31
CA LYS A 194 2.44 -15.71 5.78
C LYS A 194 1.85 -14.71 4.80
N LEU A 195 1.87 -15.02 3.50
CA LEU A 195 1.45 -14.12 2.45
C LEU A 195 -0.05 -13.80 2.49
N PRO A 196 -0.46 -12.60 2.03
CA PRO A 196 -1.85 -12.28 1.81
C PRO A 196 -2.47 -13.25 0.79
N THR A 197 -3.76 -13.54 0.92
CA THR A 197 -4.45 -14.48 0.01
C THR A 197 -4.40 -14.01 -1.44
N THR A 198 -4.50 -12.70 -1.68
CA THR A 198 -4.39 -12.06 -2.99
C THR A 198 -3.05 -12.38 -3.65
N LEU A 199 -1.93 -12.19 -2.95
CA LEU A 199 -0.58 -12.48 -3.45
C LEU A 199 -0.34 -14.00 -3.60
N ARG A 200 -0.85 -14.79 -2.67
CA ARG A 200 -0.71 -16.25 -2.71
C ARG A 200 -1.39 -16.87 -3.94
N ARG A 201 -2.49 -16.29 -4.43
CA ARG A 201 -3.21 -16.76 -5.63
C ARG A 201 -2.41 -16.59 -6.91
N ILE A 202 -1.56 -15.57 -6.97
CA ILE A 202 -0.72 -15.26 -8.13
C ILE A 202 0.72 -15.79 -7.98
N LEU A 203 1.07 -16.35 -6.82
CA LEU A 203 2.36 -17.03 -6.62
C LEU A 203 2.31 -18.46 -7.17
N VAL A 204 2.83 -18.63 -8.39
CA VAL A 204 2.81 -19.90 -9.11
C VAL A 204 4.09 -20.69 -8.86
N THR A 205 3.95 -21.99 -8.64
CA THR A 205 5.08 -22.92 -8.63
C THR A 205 5.26 -23.50 -10.02
N VAL A 206 6.38 -23.18 -10.66
CA VAL A 206 6.73 -23.72 -11.96
C VAL A 206 7.47 -25.04 -11.75
N ARG A 207 6.85 -26.16 -12.15
CA ARG A 207 7.37 -27.52 -11.92
C ARG A 207 8.80 -27.62 -12.45
N GLY A 208 9.73 -28.05 -11.57
CA GLY A 208 11.15 -28.18 -11.91
C GLY A 208 11.95 -26.87 -12.00
N LYS A 209 11.30 -25.70 -12.13
CA LYS A 209 11.99 -24.42 -12.34
C LYS A 209 12.06 -23.56 -11.08
N GLY A 210 10.97 -23.38 -10.34
CA GLY A 210 10.98 -22.50 -9.16
C GLY A 210 9.63 -21.87 -8.83
N LEU A 211 9.64 -20.59 -8.45
CA LEU A 211 8.45 -19.80 -8.13
C LEU A 211 8.42 -18.52 -8.96
N ARG A 212 7.24 -18.04 -9.35
CA ARG A 212 7.06 -16.73 -10.00
C ARG A 212 5.79 -16.04 -9.52
N LEU A 213 5.74 -14.73 -9.69
CA LEU A 213 4.52 -13.95 -9.50
C LEU A 213 3.89 -13.68 -10.86
N ASP A 214 2.61 -14.00 -10.99
CA ASP A 214 1.77 -13.67 -12.15
C ASP A 214 1.01 -12.38 -11.84
N LEU A 215 1.73 -11.25 -11.91
CA LEU A 215 1.21 -9.90 -11.75
C LEU A 215 0.48 -9.42 -13.00
#